data_AF-A0A1H7R984-F1
#
_entry.id   AF-A0A1H7R984-F1
#
_cell.length_a   1.000
_cell.length_b   1.000
_cell.length_c   1.000
_cell.angle_alpha   90.00
_cell.angle_beta   90.00
_cell.angle_gamma   90.00
#
_symmetry.space_group_name_H-M   'P 1'
#
loop_
_entity.id
_entity.type
_entity.pdbx_description
1 polymer ?
#
loop_
_entity_poly.entity_id
_entity_poly.type
_entity_poly.pdbx_seq_one_letter_code
_entity_poly.pdbx_strand_id
1 'polypeptide(L)'
;MNGGIARYFSEIDKNTIENPIFRNLLQFAYLTFSEIETENWFIEAHQFRIEAKFNDSGKPTPEGIHRDGVDFVLMAMINRQNVQGGMTRIYDLNKNLKAEFMLENFLDIALVDDHQVYHSVTEIKVNDFTLGDIGLRDVLVITFKKA
;
A
#
# COMPACT_ATOMS: atom_id res chain seq x y z
N MET A 1 -15.90 0.47 6.22
CA MET A 1 -16.46 0.13 4.90
C MET A 1 -17.29 1.29 4.39
N ASN A 2 -16.72 2.13 3.53
CA ASN A 2 -17.52 3.03 2.70
C ASN A 2 -17.43 2.52 1.27
N GLY A 3 -18.57 2.31 0.61
CA GLY A 3 -18.62 2.02 -0.82
C GLY A 3 -19.05 0.60 -1.16
N GLY A 4 -20.31 0.26 -0.90
CA GLY A 4 -20.99 -0.95 -1.42
C GLY A 4 -21.19 -0.92 -2.94
N ILE A 5 -20.16 -0.52 -3.67
CA ILE A 5 -20.11 -0.41 -5.13
C ILE A 5 -18.96 -1.30 -5.56
N ALA A 6 -19.26 -2.37 -6.29
CA ALA A 6 -18.25 -3.19 -6.92
C ALA A 6 -17.44 -2.35 -7.91
N ARG A 7 -16.11 -2.39 -7.79
CA ARG A 7 -15.20 -1.75 -8.73
C ARG A 7 -14.48 -2.83 -9.51
N TYR A 8 -14.47 -2.68 -10.82
CA TYR A 8 -13.75 -3.57 -11.72
C TYR A 8 -12.48 -2.88 -12.16
N PHE A 9 -11.36 -3.59 -12.05
CA PHE A 9 -10.04 -3.13 -12.45
C PHE A 9 -9.49 -4.06 -13.53
N SER A 10 -8.52 -3.56 -14.30
CA SER A 10 -7.76 -4.41 -15.21
C SER A 10 -6.98 -5.47 -14.44
N GLU A 11 -6.86 -6.66 -15.02
CA GLU A 11 -6.00 -7.71 -14.47
C GLU A 11 -4.53 -7.27 -14.46
N ILE A 12 -3.77 -7.77 -13.49
CA ILE A 12 -2.32 -7.60 -13.46
C ILE A 12 -1.72 -8.31 -14.67
N ASP A 13 -0.81 -7.62 -15.38
CA ASP A 13 -0.14 -8.19 -16.54
C ASP A 13 0.55 -9.52 -16.21
N LYS A 14 0.42 -10.50 -17.12
CA LYS A 14 0.96 -11.84 -16.92
C LYS A 14 2.47 -11.84 -16.62
N ASN A 15 3.25 -10.99 -17.28
CA ASN A 15 4.70 -10.92 -17.02
C ASN A 15 5.02 -10.38 -15.63
N THR A 16 4.12 -9.54 -15.06
CA THR A 16 4.25 -9.08 -13.67
C THR A 16 3.95 -10.21 -12.70
N ILE A 17 2.90 -11.00 -12.94
CA ILE A 17 2.59 -12.19 -12.10
C ILE A 17 3.69 -13.25 -12.19
N GLU A 18 4.33 -13.39 -13.35
CA GLU A 18 5.44 -14.30 -13.58
C GLU A 18 6.78 -13.76 -13.09
N ASN A 19 6.86 -12.47 -12.72
CA ASN A 19 8.08 -11.86 -12.20
C ASN A 19 8.50 -12.53 -10.88
N PRO A 20 9.77 -12.98 -10.75
CA PRO A 20 10.25 -13.63 -9.53
C PRO A 20 10.09 -12.78 -8.26
N ILE A 21 10.25 -11.45 -8.35
CA ILE A 21 10.10 -10.55 -7.20
C ILE A 21 8.65 -10.54 -6.73
N PHE A 22 7.68 -10.43 -7.67
CA PHE A 22 6.26 -10.46 -7.34
C PHE A 22 5.88 -11.77 -6.63
N ARG A 23 6.31 -12.90 -7.20
CA ARG A 23 6.05 -14.24 -6.62
C ARG A 23 6.69 -14.40 -5.23
N ASN A 24 7.91 -13.91 -5.05
CA ASN A 24 8.62 -14.00 -3.78
C ASN A 24 7.97 -13.11 -2.71
N LEU A 25 7.46 -11.92 -3.07
CA LEU A 25 6.70 -11.08 -2.13
C LEU A 25 5.39 -11.76 -1.69
N LEU A 26 4.67 -12.36 -2.65
CA LEU A 26 3.45 -13.11 -2.34
C LEU A 26 3.74 -14.31 -1.44
N GLN A 27 4.80 -15.07 -1.74
CA GLN A 27 5.21 -16.22 -0.92
C GLN A 27 5.69 -15.78 0.47
N PHE A 28 6.47 -14.70 0.56
CA PHE A 28 6.90 -14.12 1.83
C PHE A 28 5.69 -13.73 2.69
N ALA A 29 4.75 -12.97 2.13
CA ALA A 29 3.53 -12.57 2.83
C ALA A 29 2.71 -13.78 3.28
N TYR A 30 2.51 -14.76 2.39
CA TYR A 30 1.78 -15.98 2.69
C TYR A 30 2.40 -16.73 3.87
N LEU A 31 3.73 -16.94 3.85
CA LEU A 31 4.42 -17.66 4.93
C LEU A 31 4.35 -16.87 6.24
N THR A 32 4.64 -15.56 6.21
CA THR A 32 4.61 -14.72 7.41
C THR A 32 3.23 -14.69 8.07
N PHE A 33 2.17 -14.48 7.30
CA PHE A 33 0.81 -14.44 7.87
C PHE A 33 0.29 -15.84 8.21
N SER A 34 0.75 -16.89 7.53
CA SER A 34 0.33 -18.26 7.84
C SER A 34 1.00 -18.86 9.09
N GLU A 35 2.19 -18.36 9.47
CA GLU A 35 2.81 -18.71 10.76
C GLU A 35 2.03 -18.11 11.94
N ILE A 36 1.35 -16.99 11.72
CA ILE A 36 0.48 -16.36 12.71
C ILE A 36 -0.84 -17.13 12.79
N GLU A 37 -1.41 -17.51 11.64
CA GLU A 37 -2.63 -18.34 11.54
C GLU A 37 -2.61 -19.29 10.32
N THR A 38 -2.76 -20.59 10.52
CA THR A 38 -2.78 -21.57 9.40
C THR A 38 -4.14 -21.58 8.72
N GLU A 39 -4.27 -20.97 7.53
CA GLU A 39 -5.59 -20.76 6.93
C GLU A 39 -5.61 -20.81 5.39
N ASN A 40 -6.81 -21.06 4.85
CA ASN A 40 -7.11 -20.86 3.43
C ASN A 40 -7.36 -19.36 3.18
N TRP A 41 -6.35 -18.66 2.66
CA TRP A 41 -6.44 -17.24 2.36
C TRP A 41 -7.11 -16.96 1.01
N PHE A 42 -8.07 -16.03 1.02
CA PHE A 42 -8.43 -15.25 -0.15
C PHE A 42 -7.46 -14.07 -0.26
N ILE A 43 -6.71 -14.00 -1.36
CA ILE A 43 -5.63 -13.03 -1.54
C ILE A 43 -5.94 -12.12 -2.72
N GLU A 44 -5.87 -10.82 -2.50
CA GLU A 44 -5.96 -9.81 -3.56
C GLU A 44 -4.63 -9.05 -3.66
N ALA A 45 -4.27 -8.62 -4.87
CA ALA A 45 -3.10 -7.81 -5.12
C ALA A 45 -3.47 -6.60 -5.96
N HIS A 46 -3.04 -5.42 -5.53
CA HIS A 46 -3.34 -4.15 -6.16
C HIS A 46 -2.06 -3.37 -6.44
N GLN A 47 -1.91 -2.92 -7.67
CA GLN A 47 -0.82 -2.05 -8.09
C GLN A 47 -1.32 -0.61 -8.15
N PHE A 48 -0.71 0.28 -7.37
CA PHE A 48 -1.04 1.69 -7.37
C PHE A 48 0.13 2.52 -7.88
N ARG A 49 -0.17 3.45 -8.79
CA ARG A 49 0.67 4.62 -9.10
C ARG A 49 -0.07 5.85 -8.64
N ILE A 50 0.52 6.61 -7.73
CA ILE A 50 0.02 7.91 -7.32
C ILE A 50 0.93 8.96 -7.97
N GLU A 51 0.32 9.89 -8.71
CA GLU A 51 1.01 11.00 -9.33
C GLU A 51 0.80 12.29 -8.52
N ALA A 52 1.82 13.13 -8.47
CA ALA A 52 1.73 14.53 -8.04
C ALA A 52 2.18 15.44 -9.18
N LYS A 53 1.54 16.60 -9.33
CA LYS A 53 1.85 17.62 -10.35
C LYS A 53 1.89 19.03 -9.74
N PHE A 54 2.27 20.02 -10.53
CA PHE A 54 2.17 21.42 -10.11
C PHE A 54 0.71 21.77 -9.76
N ASN A 55 0.48 22.27 -8.54
CA ASN A 55 -0.83 22.55 -7.95
C ASN A 55 -1.80 21.36 -7.78
N ASP A 56 -1.33 20.11 -7.90
CA ASP A 56 -2.15 18.91 -7.68
C ASP A 56 -1.37 17.89 -6.85
N SER A 57 -1.72 17.76 -5.56
CA SER A 57 -1.10 16.79 -4.68
C SER A 57 -1.67 15.38 -4.90
N GLY A 58 -0.78 14.40 -4.96
CA GLY A 58 -1.18 13.00 -5.01
C GLY A 58 -1.69 12.55 -3.64
N LYS A 59 -2.82 11.84 -3.62
CA LYS A 59 -3.48 11.39 -2.39
C LYS A 59 -3.49 9.86 -2.35
N PRO A 60 -2.52 9.21 -1.67
CA PRO A 60 -2.51 7.76 -1.59
C PRO A 60 -3.69 7.19 -0.80
N THR A 61 -4.16 7.92 0.22
CA THR A 61 -5.30 7.52 1.06
C THR A 61 -6.33 8.65 1.10
N PRO A 62 -7.08 8.90 0.00
CA PRO A 62 -8.00 10.03 -0.11
C PRO A 62 -9.15 9.97 0.92
N GLU A 63 -9.46 8.79 1.44
CA GLU A 63 -10.41 8.53 2.54
C GLU A 63 -9.88 8.87 3.95
N GLY A 64 -8.57 9.09 4.10
CA GLY A 64 -7.92 9.38 5.38
C GLY A 64 -7.57 8.14 6.20
N ILE A 65 -7.70 8.23 7.54
CA ILE A 65 -7.39 7.13 8.47
C ILE A 65 -8.41 5.99 8.29
N HIS A 66 -7.94 4.83 7.84
CA HIS A 66 -8.80 3.70 7.48
C HIS A 66 -8.20 2.35 7.87
N ARG A 67 -9.00 1.32 7.56
CA ARG A 67 -8.69 -0.10 7.57
C ARG A 67 -9.24 -0.68 6.29
N ASP A 68 -8.61 -1.73 5.80
CA ASP A 68 -8.97 -2.34 4.52
C ASP A 68 -10.16 -3.32 4.64
N GLY A 69 -10.46 -3.77 5.86
CA GLY A 69 -11.54 -4.73 6.12
C GLY A 69 -11.15 -6.16 5.75
N VAL A 70 -9.86 -6.46 5.93
CA VAL A 70 -9.23 -7.76 5.72
C VAL A 70 -8.55 -8.22 7.02
N ASP A 71 -7.81 -9.32 7.00
CA ASP A 71 -7.09 -9.80 8.18
C ASP A 71 -5.68 -9.20 8.23
N PHE A 72 -4.94 -9.30 7.11
CA PHE A 72 -3.58 -8.78 7.02
C PHE A 72 -3.33 -8.04 5.70
N VAL A 73 -2.39 -7.09 5.75
CA VAL A 73 -1.97 -6.29 4.59
C VAL A 73 -0.45 -6.25 4.50
N LEU A 74 0.09 -6.50 3.32
CA LEU A 74 1.47 -6.18 2.95
C LEU A 74 1.46 -4.97 2.00
N MET A 75 2.19 -3.91 2.36
CA MET A 75 2.44 -2.77 1.49
C MET A 75 3.93 -2.72 1.13
N ALA A 76 4.27 -2.83 -0.14
CA ALA A 76 5.65 -2.77 -0.64
C ALA A 76 5.87 -1.56 -1.54
N MET A 77 6.89 -0.76 -1.23
CA MET A 77 7.34 0.33 -2.11
C MET A 77 7.99 -0.24 -3.37
N ILE A 78 7.48 0.12 -4.54
CA ILE A 78 8.02 -0.32 -5.84
C ILE A 78 8.88 0.77 -6.48
N ASN A 79 8.43 2.02 -6.42
CA ASN A 79 9.16 3.11 -7.03
C ASN A 79 8.74 4.44 -6.41
N ARG A 80 9.71 5.32 -6.22
CA ARG A 80 9.51 6.64 -5.65
C ARG A 80 10.40 7.62 -6.42
N GLN A 81 9.80 8.59 -7.09
CA GLN A 81 10.52 9.52 -7.96
C GLN A 81 10.01 10.94 -7.78
N ASN A 82 10.92 11.88 -7.54
CA ASN A 82 10.63 13.32 -7.45
C ASN A 82 9.44 13.66 -6.52
N VAL A 83 9.32 12.97 -5.39
CA VAL A 83 8.22 13.17 -4.43
C VAL A 83 8.71 13.46 -3.01
N GLN A 84 8.13 14.48 -2.40
CA GLN A 84 8.14 14.71 -0.95
C GLN A 84 6.79 14.31 -0.36
N GLY A 85 6.74 14.02 0.94
CA GLY A 85 5.53 13.51 1.62
C GLY A 85 5.38 11.99 1.47
N GLY A 86 4.16 11.45 1.54
CA GLY A 86 3.94 10.00 1.48
C GLY A 86 4.37 9.25 2.74
N MET A 87 4.34 9.91 3.89
CA MET A 87 4.67 9.35 5.21
C MET A 87 3.58 8.35 5.63
N THR A 88 3.97 7.13 5.94
CA THR A 88 3.05 6.11 6.49
C THR A 88 2.82 6.41 7.96
N ARG A 89 1.56 6.34 8.40
CA ARG A 89 1.14 6.56 9.79
C ARG A 89 0.28 5.41 10.28
N ILE A 90 0.59 4.92 11.46
CA ILE A 90 -0.12 3.82 12.14
C ILE A 90 -0.78 4.36 13.40
N TYR A 91 -2.03 3.98 13.62
CA TYR A 91 -2.86 4.42 14.72
C TYR A 91 -3.45 3.23 15.48
N ASP A 92 -3.70 3.40 16.77
CA ASP A 92 -4.46 2.42 17.55
C ASP A 92 -5.96 2.43 17.18
N LEU A 93 -6.74 1.54 17.80
CA LEU A 93 -8.18 1.43 17.56
C LEU A 93 -9.00 2.66 18.00
N ASN A 94 -8.42 3.54 18.83
CA ASN A 94 -8.99 4.83 19.20
C ASN A 94 -8.53 5.96 18.27
N LYS A 95 -7.81 5.63 17.19
CA LYS A 95 -7.20 6.56 16.21
C LYS A 95 -6.15 7.50 16.80
N ASN A 96 -5.47 7.10 17.88
CA ASN A 96 -4.29 7.82 18.36
C ASN A 96 -3.07 7.40 17.53
N LEU A 97 -2.23 8.35 17.11
CA LEU A 97 -1.01 8.07 16.37
C LEU A 97 -0.03 7.27 17.24
N LYS A 98 0.43 6.13 16.74
CA LYS A 98 1.38 5.23 17.43
C LYS A 98 2.75 5.21 16.78
N ALA A 99 2.81 5.32 15.46
CA ALA A 99 4.06 5.34 14.71
C ALA A 99 3.90 6.12 13.40
N GLU A 100 5.01 6.69 12.95
CA GLU A 100 5.16 7.25 11.62
C GLU A 100 6.53 6.89 11.04
N PHE A 101 6.55 6.52 9.76
CA PHE A 101 7.77 6.14 9.06
C PHE A 101 7.61 6.28 7.55
N MET A 102 8.73 6.48 6.86
CA MET A 102 8.76 6.56 5.40
C MET A 102 9.08 5.19 4.83
N LEU A 103 8.26 4.74 3.87
CA LEU A 103 8.71 3.73 2.91
C LEU A 103 9.41 4.50 1.79
N GLU A 104 10.74 4.43 1.74
CA GLU A 104 11.57 5.29 0.90
C GLU A 104 12.20 4.51 -0.25
N ASN A 105 12.72 3.33 0.04
CA ASN A 105 13.51 2.52 -0.87
C ASN A 105 12.67 1.43 -1.54
N PHE A 106 13.19 0.91 -2.65
CA PHE A 106 12.61 -0.27 -3.29
C PHE A 106 12.55 -1.43 -2.29
N LEU A 107 11.37 -2.02 -2.15
CA LEU A 107 11.04 -3.10 -1.20
C LEU A 107 11.19 -2.73 0.28
N ASP A 108 11.10 -1.45 0.63
CA ASP A 108 10.63 -1.10 1.97
C ASP A 108 9.18 -1.64 2.12
N ILE A 109 8.96 -2.45 3.15
CA ILE A 109 7.71 -3.18 3.37
C ILE A 109 7.12 -2.79 4.72
N ALA A 110 5.81 -2.54 4.74
CA ALA A 110 5.00 -2.53 5.96
C ALA A 110 4.05 -3.73 5.95
N LEU A 111 4.07 -4.50 7.04
CA LEU A 111 3.11 -5.57 7.31
C LEU A 111 2.14 -5.08 8.39
N VAL A 112 0.85 -5.27 8.16
CA VAL A 112 -0.21 -4.72 9.00
C VAL A 112 -1.19 -5.82 9.38
N ASP A 113 -1.45 -5.95 10.67
CA ASP A 113 -2.64 -6.63 11.20
C ASP A 113 -3.80 -5.63 11.20
N ASP A 114 -4.71 -5.79 10.24
CA ASP A 114 -5.79 -4.83 9.99
C ASP A 114 -6.86 -4.90 11.10
N HIS A 115 -6.87 -5.93 11.95
CA HIS A 115 -7.75 -5.97 13.13
C HIS A 115 -7.28 -5.05 14.25
N GLN A 116 -5.98 -4.76 14.32
CA GLN A 116 -5.37 -4.09 15.47
C GLN A 116 -5.07 -2.61 15.28
N VAL A 117 -4.92 -2.15 14.04
CA VAL A 117 -4.52 -0.76 13.76
C VAL A 117 -5.34 -0.12 12.66
N TYR A 118 -5.42 1.21 12.69
CA TYR A 118 -5.75 2.00 11.50
C TYR A 118 -4.46 2.51 10.87
N HIS A 119 -4.51 2.82 9.57
CA HIS A 119 -3.38 3.40 8.87
C HIS A 119 -3.80 4.52 7.91
N SER A 120 -2.83 5.35 7.52
CA SER A 120 -2.99 6.37 6.48
C SER A 120 -1.62 6.71 5.87
N VAL A 121 -1.62 7.36 4.71
CA VAL A 121 -0.40 7.87 4.09
C VAL A 121 -0.60 9.35 3.77
N THR A 122 0.35 10.20 4.17
CA THR A 122 0.24 11.63 3.87
C THR A 122 0.28 11.88 2.36
N GLU A 123 -0.29 13.01 1.94
CA GLU A 123 -0.23 13.42 0.54
C GLU A 123 1.21 13.51 0.04
N ILE A 124 1.39 13.27 -1.26
CA ILE A 124 2.66 13.48 -1.97
C ILE A 124 2.61 14.76 -2.79
N LYS A 125 3.74 15.45 -2.88
CA LYS A 125 3.93 16.62 -3.76
C LYS A 125 5.22 16.44 -4.56
N VAL A 126 5.31 17.13 -5.69
CA VAL A 126 6.58 17.23 -6.44
C VAL A 126 7.65 17.79 -5.49
N ASN A 127 8.82 17.15 -5.46
CA ASN A 127 9.94 17.55 -4.61
C ASN A 127 10.74 18.70 -5.25
N ASP A 128 11.09 18.54 -6.53
CA ASP A 128 11.91 19.48 -7.27
C ASP A 128 11.37 19.66 -8.70
N PHE A 129 10.82 20.84 -8.97
CA PHE A 129 10.28 21.20 -10.29
C PHE A 129 11.38 21.39 -11.36
N THR A 130 12.65 21.51 -10.97
CA THR A 130 13.75 21.57 -11.93
C THR A 130 14.09 20.20 -12.53
N LEU A 131 13.76 19.11 -11.83
CA LEU A 131 13.95 17.74 -12.29
C LEU A 131 12.77 17.21 -13.11
N GLY A 132 11.63 17.88 -13.04
CA GLY A 132 10.42 17.58 -13.81
C GLY A 132 9.14 17.97 -13.06
N ASP A 133 8.04 18.05 -13.80
CA ASP A 133 6.73 18.53 -13.29
C ASP A 133 5.86 17.42 -12.68
N ILE A 134 6.35 16.18 -12.65
CA ILE A 134 5.62 15.01 -12.16
C ILE A 134 6.44 14.30 -11.07
N GLY A 135 5.78 13.98 -9.97
CA GLY A 135 6.27 13.07 -8.95
C GLY A 135 5.46 11.77 -8.96
N LEU A 136 6.12 10.63 -8.73
CA LEU A 136 5.51 9.30 -8.76
C LEU A 136 5.77 8.54 -7.46
N ARG A 137 4.74 7.84 -6.97
CA ARG A 137 4.83 6.85 -5.90
C ARG A 137 4.08 5.59 -6.31
N ASP A 138 4.81 4.52 -6.52
CA ASP A 138 4.30 3.21 -6.91
C ASP A 138 4.36 2.25 -5.73
N VAL A 139 3.24 1.62 -5.39
CA VAL A 139 3.12 0.65 -4.30
C VAL A 139 2.36 -0.57 -4.75
N LEU A 140 2.86 -1.73 -4.33
CA LEU A 140 2.12 -2.99 -4.39
C LEU A 140 1.48 -3.23 -3.02
N VAL A 141 0.16 -3.43 -3.01
CA VAL A 141 -0.60 -3.83 -1.82
C VAL A 141 -1.09 -5.24 -2.03
N ILE A 142 -0.83 -6.14 -1.07
CA ILE A 142 -1.33 -7.51 -1.06
C ILE A 142 -2.15 -7.70 0.21
N THR A 143 -3.42 -8.04 0.07
CA THR A 143 -4.34 -8.24 1.19
C THR A 143 -4.67 -9.72 1.36
N PHE A 144 -4.81 -10.13 2.62
CA PHE A 144 -5.14 -11.49 3.01
C PHE A 144 -6.42 -11.45 3.84
N LYS A 145 -7.42 -12.21 3.39
CA LYS A 145 -8.68 -12.37 4.10
C LYS A 145 -9.01 -13.85 4.24
N LYS A 146 -9.51 -14.29 5.39
CA LYS A 146 -10.00 -15.66 5.54
C LYS A 146 -11.14 -15.92 4.56
N ALA A 147 -11.06 -17.05 3.84
CA ALA A 147 -12.05 -17.48 2.86
C ALA A 147 -13.37 -17.94 3.51
#